data_AF-A0A1I1AQM9-F1
#
_entry.id   AF-A0A1I1AQM9-F1
#
_cell.length_a   1.000
_cell.length_b   1.000
_cell.length_c   1.000
_cell.angle_alpha   90.00
_cell.angle_beta   90.00
_cell.angle_gamma   90.00
#
_symmetry.space_group_name_H-M   'P 1'
#
loop_
_entity.id
_entity.type
_entity.pdbx_description
1 polymer ?
#
loop_
_entity_poly.entity_id
_entity_poly.type
_entity_poly.pdbx_seq_one_letter_code
_entity_poly.pdbx_strand_id
1 'polypeptide(L)'
;MDHDDSAAVGTLRDSATVHAVRREMARRAGPLLERLSRDPLGDPQTAAELQEYAQLMASERVAQGRAARTRLGAMVAGGDLP
;
A
#
# COMPACT_ATOMS: atom_id res chain seq x y z
N MET A 1 32.43 4.28 -6.69
CA MET A 1 31.84 3.00 -6.21
C MET A 1 30.46 3.27 -5.60
N ASP A 2 29.82 4.40 -5.94
CA ASP A 2 28.73 5.00 -5.15
C ASP A 2 27.33 4.84 -5.79
N HIS A 3 27.28 4.37 -7.05
CA HIS A 3 26.02 4.18 -7.77
C HIS A 3 25.24 2.94 -7.30
N ASP A 4 25.94 1.85 -6.94
CA ASP A 4 25.29 0.62 -6.46
C ASP A 4 24.69 0.79 -5.06
N ASP A 5 25.39 1.49 -4.16
CA ASP A 5 24.88 1.78 -2.81
C ASP A 5 23.64 2.69 -2.85
N SER A 6 23.62 3.66 -3.77
CA SER A 6 22.47 4.55 -3.96
C SER A 6 21.23 3.80 -4.47
N ALA A 7 21.41 2.86 -5.40
CA ALA A 7 20.34 2.03 -5.93
C ALA A 7 19.80 1.04 -4.87
N ALA A 8 20.68 0.44 -4.07
CA ALA A 8 20.30 -0.45 -2.98
C ALA A 8 19.48 0.29 -1.90
N VAL A 9 19.91 1.49 -1.50
CA VAL A 9 19.17 2.33 -0.53
C VAL A 9 17.81 2.75 -1.07
N GLY A 10 17.72 3.13 -2.35
CA GLY A 10 16.45 3.46 -3.00
C GLY A 10 15.46 2.28 -2.98
N THR A 11 15.93 1.09 -3.31
CA THR A 11 15.15 -0.15 -3.31
C THR A 11 14.63 -0.51 -1.91
N LEU A 12 15.47 -0.39 -0.89
CA LEU A 12 15.08 -0.61 0.51
C LEU A 12 14.01 0.39 0.97
N ARG A 13 14.18 1.67 0.62
CA ARG A 13 13.21 2.71 0.94
C ARG A 13 11.87 2.49 0.27
N ASP A 14 11.86 2.15 -1.01
CA ASP A 14 10.64 1.86 -1.75
C ASP A 14 9.94 0.61 -1.20
N SER A 15 10.71 -0.43 -0.87
CA SER A 15 10.19 -1.66 -0.24
C SER A 15 9.55 -1.37 1.12
N ALA A 16 10.23 -0.60 1.97
CA ALA A 16 9.70 -0.19 3.27
C ALA A 16 8.40 0.63 3.12
N THR A 17 8.34 1.53 2.15
CA THR A 17 7.14 2.32 1.84
C THR A 17 5.96 1.43 1.45
N VAL A 18 6.18 0.46 0.53
CA VAL A 18 5.16 -0.49 0.10
C VAL A 18 4.66 -1.33 1.28
N HIS A 19 5.57 -1.86 2.11
CA HIS A 19 5.21 -2.68 3.26
C HIS A 19 4.41 -1.88 4.31
N ALA A 20 4.82 -0.65 4.59
CA ALA A 20 4.11 0.22 5.53
C ALA A 20 2.67 0.50 5.06
N VAL A 21 2.49 0.83 3.78
CA VAL A 21 1.15 1.07 3.20
C VAL A 21 0.31 -0.20 3.23
N ARG A 22 0.86 -1.35 2.83
CA ARG A 22 0.15 -2.64 2.86
C ARG A 22 -0.32 -3.01 4.27
N ARG A 23 0.55 -2.85 5.27
CA ARG A 23 0.22 -3.15 6.66
C ARG A 23 -0.92 -2.26 7.19
N GLU A 24 -0.91 -0.98 6.83
CA GLU A 24 -1.98 -0.05 7.21
C GLU A 24 -3.30 -0.42 6.53
N MET A 25 -3.29 -0.69 5.22
CA MET A 25 -4.49 -1.12 4.49
C MET A 25 -5.06 -2.40 5.10
N ALA A 26 -4.22 -3.41 5.33
CA ALA A 26 -4.67 -4.69 5.90
C ALA A 26 -5.29 -4.51 7.30
N ARG A 27 -4.71 -3.66 8.14
CA ARG A 27 -5.23 -3.38 9.48
C ARG A 27 -6.64 -2.78 9.45
N ARG A 28 -6.93 -1.90 8.49
CA ARG A 28 -8.23 -1.22 8.40
C ARG A 28 -9.26 -1.99 7.57
N ALA A 29 -8.83 -2.60 6.46
CA ALA A 29 -9.72 -3.35 5.57
C ALA A 29 -10.18 -4.68 6.18
N GLY A 30 -9.33 -5.35 6.98
CA GLY A 30 -9.63 -6.67 7.55
C GLY A 30 -10.96 -6.70 8.31
N PRO A 31 -11.16 -5.85 9.33
CA PRO A 31 -12.41 -5.79 10.09
C PRO A 31 -13.63 -5.42 9.22
N LEU A 32 -13.45 -4.48 8.27
CA LEU A 32 -14.51 -4.07 7.34
C LEU A 32 -14.99 -5.25 6.48
N LEU A 33 -14.04 -6.00 5.90
CA LEU A 33 -14.33 -7.17 5.08
C LEU A 33 -14.99 -8.28 5.89
N GLU A 34 -14.54 -8.51 7.13
CA GLU A 34 -15.14 -9.51 8.00
C GLU A 34 -16.61 -9.16 8.31
N ARG A 35 -16.91 -7.91 8.66
CA ARG A 35 -18.30 -7.48 8.90
C ARG A 35 -19.16 -7.59 7.65
N LEU A 36 -18.69 -7.07 6.51
CA LEU A 36 -19.43 -7.09 5.25
C LEU A 36 -19.63 -8.51 4.70
N SER A 37 -18.76 -9.46 5.06
CA SER A 37 -18.96 -10.86 4.71
C SER A 37 -20.11 -11.52 5.47
N ARG A 38 -20.45 -11.00 6.67
CA ARG A 38 -21.55 -11.49 7.52
C ARG A 38 -22.85 -10.75 7.24
N ASP A 39 -22.76 -9.44 7.01
CA ASP A 39 -23.87 -8.59 6.64
C ASP A 39 -23.45 -7.65 5.49
N PRO A 40 -23.75 -8.04 4.23
CA PRO A 40 -23.37 -7.26 3.05
C PRO A 40 -24.06 -5.90 2.94
N LEU A 41 -25.23 -5.71 3.56
CA LEU A 41 -25.93 -4.43 3.55
C LEU A 41 -25.25 -3.45 4.51
N GLY A 42 -24.70 -3.97 5.60
CA GLY A 42 -23.98 -3.21 6.61
C GLY A 42 -24.89 -2.27 7.41
N ASP A 43 -24.31 -1.64 8.42
CA ASP A 43 -24.95 -0.61 9.23
C ASP A 43 -24.38 0.79 8.90
N PRO A 44 -24.99 1.88 9.39
CA PRO A 44 -24.49 3.24 9.16
C PRO A 44 -23.03 3.43 9.62
N GLN A 45 -22.61 2.72 10.67
CA GLN A 45 -21.21 2.75 11.14
C GLN A 45 -20.27 2.14 10.09
N THR A 46 -20.63 1.00 9.53
CA THR A 46 -19.86 0.33 8.46
C THR A 46 -19.76 1.20 7.22
N ALA A 47 -20.84 1.91 6.86
CA ALA A 47 -20.82 2.88 5.76
C ALA A 47 -19.86 4.06 6.03
N ALA A 48 -19.86 4.61 7.25
CA ALA A 48 -18.94 5.67 7.65
C ALA A 48 -17.47 5.20 7.61
N GLU A 49 -17.16 4.03 8.16
CA GLU A 49 -15.81 3.48 8.14
C GLU A 49 -15.35 3.11 6.72
N LEU A 50 -16.26 2.68 5.83
CA LEU A 50 -15.96 2.50 4.40
C LEU A 50 -15.60 3.82 3.73
N GLN A 51 -16.30 4.90 4.08
CA GLN A 51 -15.99 6.23 3.54
C GLN A 51 -14.61 6.72 4.03
N GLU A 52 -14.29 6.53 5.31
CA GLU A 52 -12.95 6.82 5.85
C GLU A 52 -11.86 5.97 5.15
N TYR A 53 -12.14 4.69 4.93
CA TYR A 53 -11.22 3.81 4.19
C TYR A 53 -11.02 4.28 2.75
N ALA A 54 -12.08 4.72 2.07
CA ALA A 54 -11.99 5.29 0.73
C ALA A 54 -11.14 6.58 0.70
N GLN A 55 -11.31 7.46 1.69
CA GLN A 55 -10.46 8.67 1.83
C GLN A 55 -9.00 8.31 2.05
N LEU A 56 -8.72 7.30 2.88
CA LEU A 56 -7.38 6.79 3.08
C LEU A 56 -6.79 6.24 1.76
N MET A 57 -7.58 5.53 0.96
CA MET A 57 -7.15 4.99 -0.34
C MET A 57 -6.82 6.07 -1.37
N ALA A 58 -7.45 7.24 -1.24
CA ALA A 58 -7.17 8.45 -1.99
C ALA A 58 -6.01 9.29 -1.41
N SER A 59 -5.48 8.94 -0.24
CA SER A 59 -4.41 9.72 0.40
C SER A 59 -3.09 9.68 -0.38
N GLU A 60 -2.31 10.75 -0.21
CA GLU A 60 -0.97 10.87 -0.80
C GLU A 60 -0.07 9.71 -0.39
N ARG A 61 -0.16 9.26 0.86
CA ARG A 61 0.62 8.14 1.38
C ARG A 61 0.40 6.85 0.58
N VAL A 62 -0.84 6.57 0.18
CA VAL A 62 -1.14 5.40 -0.66
C VAL A 62 -0.64 5.63 -2.08
N ALA A 63 -0.77 6.84 -2.61
CA ALA A 63 -0.22 7.19 -3.92
C ALA A 63 1.31 6.97 -3.96
N GLN A 64 2.03 7.38 -2.91
CA GLN A 64 3.46 7.13 -2.75
C GLN A 64 3.78 5.62 -2.70
N GLY A 65 2.98 4.83 -1.98
CA GLY A 65 3.12 3.36 -1.97
C GLY A 65 2.89 2.71 -3.34
N ARG A 66 1.90 3.19 -4.11
CA ARG A 66 1.67 2.75 -5.50
C ARG A 66 2.86 3.11 -6.40
N ALA A 67 3.38 4.34 -6.29
CA ALA A 67 4.53 4.79 -7.06
C ALA A 67 5.80 3.99 -6.73
N ALA A 68 6.06 3.72 -5.45
CA ALA A 68 7.16 2.86 -5.01
C ALA A 68 7.05 1.44 -5.57
N ARG A 69 5.84 0.85 -5.55
CA ARG A 69 5.59 -0.46 -6.16
C ARG A 69 5.86 -0.45 -7.68
N THR A 70 5.45 0.61 -8.39
CA THR A 70 5.72 0.74 -9.83
C THR A 70 7.21 0.79 -10.12
N ARG A 71 7.99 1.56 -9.34
CA ARG A 71 9.46 1.62 -9.48
C ARG A 71 10.11 0.26 -9.26
N LEU A 72 9.77 -0.42 -8.17
CA LEU A 72 10.27 -1.77 -7.89
C LEU A 72 9.90 -2.77 -9.00
N GLY A 73 8.67 -2.70 -9.51
CA GLY A 73 8.22 -3.56 -10.61
C GLY A 73 9.01 -3.34 -11.90
N ALA A 74 9.35 -2.08 -12.20
CA ALA A 74 10.18 -1.75 -13.36
C ALA A 74 11.61 -2.30 -13.25
N MET A 75 12.21 -2.28 -12.05
CA MET A 75 13.54 -2.87 -11.81
C MET A 75 13.55 -4.38 -12.05
N VAL A 76 12.54 -5.09 -11.52
CA VAL A 76 12.39 -6.55 -11.71
C VAL A 76 12.17 -6.90 -13.18
N ALA A 77 11.36 -6.13 -13.91
CA ALA A 77 11.09 -6.37 -15.33
C ALA A 77 12.25 -5.98 -16.25
N GLY A 78 13.08 -5.02 -15.86
CA GLY A 78 14.24 -4.54 -16.61
C GLY A 78 15.51 -5.37 -16.43
N GLY A 79 15.55 -6.30 -15.48
CA GLY A 79 16.75 -7.10 -15.17
C GLY A 79 17.78 -6.40 -14.28
N ASP A 80 17.51 -5.17 -13.84
CA ASP A 80 18.34 -4.38 -12.93
C ASP A 80 17.96 -4.64 -11.47
N LEU A 81 18.08 -5.90 -11.04
CA LEU A 81 18.23 -6.21 -9.63
C LEU A 81 19.73 -6.38 -9.35
N PRO A 82 20.28 -5.73 -8.31
CA PRO A 82 21.66 -6.01 -7.88
C PRO A 82 21.83 -7.48 -7.47
#